data_AF-A0A6P1EDK0-F1
#
_entry.id   AF-A0A6P1EDK0-F1
#
_cell.length_a   1.000
_cell.length_b   1.000
_cell.length_c   1.000
_cell.angle_alpha   90.00
_cell.angle_beta   90.00
_cell.angle_gamma   90.00
#
_symmetry.space_group_name_H-M   'P 1'
#
loop_
_entity.id
_entity.type
_entity.pdbx_description
1 polymer ?
#
loop_
_entity_poly.entity_id
_entity_poly.type
_entity_poly.pdbx_seq_one_letter_code
_entity_poly.pdbx_strand_id
1 'polypeptide(L)'
;MPRRFRAALLVTLALGAPAVAQTSAPPTTQDPALTALLDCHFGYAQQHFRSSASATEIATAAASYCEPALQAAGLGTYLRALDAGLPADSAEASRIGMLDELRGMLPGFTIDKVLQFRAANDAP
;
A
#
# COMPACT_ATOMS: atom_id res chain seq x y z
N MET A 1 -20.01 47.70 52.11
CA MET A 1 -19.11 48.66 51.43
C MET A 1 -17.73 48.03 51.31
N PRO A 2 -16.95 48.21 50.22
CA PRO A 2 -17.21 47.71 48.87
C PRO A 2 -15.94 47.12 48.18
N ARG A 3 -16.08 46.75 46.90
CA ARG A 3 -15.03 46.63 45.83
C ARG A 3 -14.25 45.31 45.78
N ARG A 4 -14.10 44.62 44.65
CA ARG A 4 -14.42 44.85 43.22
C ARG A 4 -14.36 43.49 42.53
N PHE A 5 -15.45 43.05 41.90
CA PHE A 5 -15.41 42.01 40.88
C PHE A 5 -14.64 42.57 39.67
N ARG A 6 -13.50 41.95 39.33
CA ARG A 6 -12.83 42.20 38.06
C ARG A 6 -13.46 41.29 37.01
N ALA A 7 -14.34 41.87 36.20
CA ALA A 7 -14.67 41.35 34.89
C ALA A 7 -13.40 41.39 34.03
N ALA A 8 -12.97 40.22 33.56
CA ALA A 8 -12.11 40.10 32.39
C ALA A 8 -12.90 39.31 31.35
N LEU A 9 -13.70 40.06 30.61
CA LEU A 9 -14.37 39.62 29.40
C LEU A 9 -13.29 39.48 28.32
N LEU A 10 -12.84 38.26 28.05
CA LEU A 10 -12.10 37.95 26.82
C LEU A 10 -13.02 37.14 25.92
N VAL A 11 -13.84 37.90 25.18
CA VAL A 11 -14.47 37.46 23.95
C VAL A 11 -13.37 37.35 22.91
N THR A 12 -12.95 36.13 22.59
CA THR A 12 -12.28 35.82 21.33
C THR A 12 -13.25 35.01 20.48
N LEU A 13 -14.03 35.74 19.67
CA LEU A 13 -14.57 35.22 18.42
C LEU A 13 -13.39 34.88 17.51
N ALA A 14 -13.15 33.58 17.30
CA ALA A 14 -12.53 33.04 16.10
C ALA A 14 -13.50 31.97 15.60
N LEU A 15 -14.46 32.35 14.76
CA LEU A 15 -14.43 32.03 13.33
C LEU A 15 -13.90 30.62 13.05
N GLY A 16 -14.84 29.71 12.83
CA GLY A 16 -14.79 28.68 11.79
C GLY A 16 -13.52 27.84 11.70
N ALA A 17 -13.49 26.73 12.44
CA ALA A 17 -12.87 25.52 11.92
C ALA A 17 -14.00 24.49 11.78
N PRO A 18 -14.28 23.94 10.58
CA PRO A 18 -15.11 22.76 10.52
C PRO A 18 -14.35 21.70 11.33
N ALA A 19 -15.02 21.09 12.30
CA ALA A 19 -14.60 19.81 12.81
C ALA A 19 -14.50 18.91 11.59
N VAL A 20 -13.28 18.68 11.10
CA VAL A 20 -13.01 17.67 10.09
C VAL A 20 -13.44 16.38 10.77
N ALA A 21 -14.64 15.92 10.42
CA ALA A 21 -15.12 14.62 10.78
C ALA A 21 -14.01 13.67 10.37
N GLN A 22 -13.38 13.06 11.37
CA GLN A 22 -12.45 11.98 11.21
C GLN A 22 -13.25 10.85 10.57
N THR A 23 -13.29 10.82 9.24
CA THR A 23 -13.49 9.56 8.53
C THR A 23 -12.23 8.78 8.80
N SER A 24 -12.23 8.05 9.91
CA SER A 24 -11.36 6.90 10.09
C SER A 24 -11.57 6.07 8.83
N ALA A 25 -10.59 6.13 7.92
CA ALA A 25 -10.52 5.15 6.85
C ALA A 25 -10.68 3.78 7.53
N PRO A 26 -11.55 2.89 7.02
CA PRO A 26 -11.66 1.56 7.59
C PRO A 26 -10.25 0.99 7.73
N PRO A 27 -9.92 0.29 8.83
CA PRO A 27 -8.60 -0.31 8.97
C PRO A 27 -8.33 -1.07 7.68
N THR A 28 -7.19 -0.81 7.04
CA THR A 28 -6.76 -1.57 5.88
C THR A 28 -6.71 -3.02 6.31
N THR A 29 -7.78 -3.77 6.03
CA THR A 29 -7.78 -5.23 6.12
C THR A 29 -6.72 -5.65 5.13
N GLN A 30 -5.49 -5.84 5.60
CA GLN A 30 -4.36 -6.23 4.77
C GLN A 30 -4.78 -7.51 4.06
N ASP A 31 -4.94 -7.43 2.75
CA ASP A 31 -5.27 -8.57 1.92
C ASP A 31 -4.12 -9.59 2.07
N PRO A 32 -4.36 -10.77 2.66
CA PRO A 32 -3.29 -11.73 2.94
C PRO A 32 -2.59 -12.19 1.65
N ALA A 33 -3.32 -12.26 0.54
CA ALA A 33 -2.76 -12.65 -0.75
C ALA A 33 -1.87 -11.55 -1.35
N LEU A 34 -2.28 -10.28 -1.22
CA LEU A 34 -1.44 -9.14 -1.61
C LEU A 34 -0.18 -9.06 -0.74
N THR A 35 -0.32 -9.31 0.56
CA THR A 35 0.83 -9.32 1.49
C THR A 35 1.83 -10.40 1.09
N ALA A 36 1.38 -11.63 0.82
CA ALA A 36 2.23 -12.73 0.37
C ALA A 36 2.94 -12.43 -0.96
N LEU A 37 2.28 -11.72 -1.89
CA LEU A 37 2.88 -11.29 -3.15
C LEU A 37 4.05 -10.31 -2.93
N LEU A 38 3.84 -9.29 -2.09
CA LEU A 38 4.87 -8.30 -1.78
C LEU A 38 6.04 -8.96 -1.03
N ASP A 39 5.75 -9.84 -0.08
CA ASP A 39 6.77 -10.60 0.65
C ASP A 39 7.58 -11.51 -0.29
N CYS A 40 6.93 -12.16 -1.26
CA CYS A 40 7.63 -12.97 -2.27
C CYS A 40 8.59 -12.11 -3.11
N HIS A 41 8.12 -10.96 -3.61
CA HIS A 41 8.95 -10.06 -4.42
C HIS A 41 10.15 -9.55 -3.64
N PHE A 42 9.93 -9.10 -2.41
CA PHE A 42 10.99 -8.61 -1.55
C PHE A 42 11.96 -9.69 -1.12
N GLY A 43 11.46 -10.87 -0.75
CA GLY A 43 12.28 -12.00 -0.40
C GLY A 43 13.20 -12.41 -1.55
N TYR A 44 12.70 -12.45 -2.79
CA TYR A 44 13.51 -12.71 -3.97
C TYR A 44 14.58 -11.61 -4.16
N ALA A 45 14.15 -10.35 -4.14
CA ALA A 45 15.05 -9.22 -4.34
C ALA A 45 16.19 -9.18 -3.29
N GLN A 46 15.87 -9.43 -2.03
CA GLN A 46 16.84 -9.49 -0.93
C GLN A 46 17.81 -10.66 -1.05
N GLN A 47 17.43 -11.77 -1.68
CA GLN A 47 18.35 -12.89 -1.91
C GLN A 47 19.31 -12.60 -3.08
N HIS A 48 18.87 -11.78 -4.04
CA HIS A 48 19.60 -11.54 -5.28
C HIS A 48 20.28 -10.16 -5.38
N PHE A 49 20.16 -9.28 -4.36
CA PHE A 49 20.71 -7.91 -4.41
C PHE A 49 22.22 -7.84 -4.62
N ARG A 50 22.97 -8.85 -4.16
CA ARG A 50 24.44 -8.96 -4.33
C ARG A 50 24.87 -9.56 -5.67
N SER A 51 23.94 -9.99 -6.52
CA SER A 51 24.28 -10.43 -7.87
C SER A 51 24.74 -9.25 -8.73
N SER A 52 25.47 -9.53 -9.81
CA SER A 52 25.88 -8.53 -10.81
C SER A 52 24.72 -8.03 -11.67
N ALA A 53 23.51 -8.59 -11.51
CA ALA A 53 22.33 -8.16 -12.23
C ALA A 53 21.90 -6.75 -11.81
N SER A 54 21.35 -5.99 -12.76
CA SER A 54 20.72 -4.70 -12.50
C SER A 54 19.48 -4.84 -11.62
N ALA A 55 19.06 -3.75 -10.97
CA ALA A 55 17.86 -3.75 -10.14
C ALA A 55 16.60 -4.11 -10.95
N THR A 56 16.53 -3.65 -12.20
CA THR A 56 15.42 -3.96 -13.12
C THR A 56 15.38 -5.45 -13.49
N GLU A 57 16.54 -6.08 -13.73
CA GLU A 57 16.61 -7.52 -14.01
C GLU A 57 16.15 -8.33 -12.78
N ILE A 58 16.60 -7.98 -11.58
CA ILE A 58 16.18 -8.63 -10.33
C ILE A 58 14.67 -8.48 -10.14
N ALA A 59 14.12 -7.29 -10.35
CA ALA A 59 12.70 -7.03 -10.18
C ALA A 59 11.83 -7.77 -11.21
N THR A 60 12.29 -7.86 -12.46
CA THR A 60 11.59 -8.62 -13.52
C THR A 60 11.62 -10.12 -13.25
N ALA A 61 12.76 -10.63 -12.75
CA ALA A 61 12.89 -12.02 -12.34
C ALA A 61 12.01 -12.33 -11.12
N ALA A 62 11.94 -11.42 -10.14
CA ALA A 62 11.04 -11.53 -9.00
C ALA A 62 9.56 -11.59 -9.44
N ALA A 63 9.15 -10.73 -10.36
CA ALA A 63 7.80 -10.73 -10.92
C ALA A 63 7.45 -12.06 -11.59
N SER A 64 8.37 -12.59 -12.40
CA SER A 64 8.19 -13.90 -13.05
C SER A 64 8.14 -15.04 -12.04
N TYR A 65 9.01 -15.00 -11.02
CA TYR A 65 9.07 -16.02 -9.96
C TYR A 65 7.81 -16.02 -9.08
N CYS A 66 7.27 -14.84 -8.79
CA CYS A 66 6.13 -14.66 -7.88
C CYS A 66 4.77 -14.56 -8.60
N GLU A 67 4.70 -14.86 -9.90
CA GLU A 67 3.44 -14.85 -10.67
C GLU A 67 2.32 -15.70 -10.03
N PRO A 68 2.57 -16.88 -9.41
CA PRO A 68 1.51 -17.61 -8.71
C PRO A 68 0.90 -16.84 -7.53
N ALA A 69 1.70 -16.06 -6.80
CA ALA A 69 1.21 -15.23 -5.71
C ALA A 69 0.37 -14.06 -6.24
N LEU A 70 0.72 -13.52 -7.40
CA LEU A 70 -0.05 -12.49 -8.08
C LEU A 70 -1.43 -13.04 -8.50
N GLN A 71 -1.49 -14.24 -9.06
CA GLN A 71 -2.75 -14.90 -9.41
C GLN A 71 -3.64 -15.16 -8.19
N ALA A 72 -3.04 -15.56 -7.05
CA ALA A 72 -3.76 -15.74 -5.80
C ALA A 72 -4.35 -14.42 -5.27
N ALA A 73 -3.60 -13.31 -5.38
CA ALA A 73 -4.11 -11.98 -5.02
C ALA A 73 -5.28 -11.56 -5.92
N GLY A 74 -5.18 -11.79 -7.24
CA GLY A 74 -6.27 -11.55 -8.17
C GLY A 74 -7.53 -12.37 -7.85
N LEU A 75 -7.37 -13.65 -7.49
CA LEU A 75 -8.49 -14.49 -7.05
C LEU A 75 -9.14 -13.97 -5.76
N GLY A 76 -8.35 -13.47 -4.81
CA GLY A 76 -8.87 -12.82 -3.60
C GLY A 76 -9.75 -11.62 -3.92
N THR A 77 -9.35 -10.79 -4.89
CA THR A 77 -10.17 -9.68 -5.38
C THR A 77 -11.47 -10.15 -6.03
N TYR A 78 -11.41 -11.18 -6.87
CA TYR A 78 -12.60 -11.78 -7.49
C TYR A 78 -13.61 -12.27 -6.44
N LEU A 79 -13.15 -13.07 -5.47
CA LEU A 79 -14.02 -13.64 -4.43
C LEU A 79 -14.66 -12.56 -3.55
N ARG A 80 -13.91 -11.50 -3.20
CA ARG A 80 -14.46 -10.36 -2.46
C ARG A 80 -15.49 -9.58 -3.27
N ALA A 81 -15.29 -9.43 -4.58
CA ALA A 81 -16.27 -8.77 -5.45
C ALA A 81 -17.58 -9.57 -5.51
N LEU A 82 -17.51 -10.90 -5.60
CA LEU A 82 -18.69 -11.76 -5.52
C LEU A 82 -19.39 -11.66 -4.16
N ASP A 83 -18.65 -11.68 -3.06
CA ASP A 83 -19.18 -11.52 -1.69
C ASP A 83 -19.88 -10.17 -1.49
N ALA A 84 -19.38 -9.12 -2.16
CA ALA A 84 -20.01 -7.80 -2.22
C ALA A 84 -21.23 -7.72 -3.16
N GLY A 85 -21.61 -8.82 -3.82
CA GLY A 85 -22.80 -8.91 -4.67
C GLY A 85 -22.60 -8.45 -6.13
N LEU A 86 -21.35 -8.31 -6.60
CA LEU A 86 -21.11 -8.01 -8.00
C LEU A 86 -21.45 -9.22 -8.90
N PRO A 87 -21.98 -8.99 -10.12
CA PRO A 87 -22.08 -10.03 -11.13
C PRO A 87 -20.70 -10.62 -11.47
N ALA A 88 -20.67 -11.90 -11.85
CA ALA A 88 -19.43 -12.62 -12.13
C ALA A 88 -18.55 -11.94 -13.20
N ASP A 89 -19.14 -11.41 -14.28
CA ASP A 89 -18.41 -10.70 -15.33
C ASP A 89 -17.75 -9.41 -14.81
N SER A 90 -18.44 -8.68 -13.93
CA SER A 90 -17.91 -7.46 -13.30
C SER A 90 -16.82 -7.78 -12.26
N ALA A 91 -16.96 -8.89 -11.54
CA ALA A 91 -15.94 -9.37 -10.62
C ALA A 91 -14.67 -9.81 -11.37
N GLU A 92 -14.82 -10.51 -12.50
CA GLU A 92 -13.69 -10.92 -13.34
C GLU A 92 -13.00 -9.71 -13.99
N ALA A 93 -13.77 -8.73 -14.50
CA ALA A 93 -13.19 -7.47 -14.99
C ALA A 93 -12.38 -6.75 -13.90
N SER A 94 -12.88 -6.76 -12.66
CA SER A 94 -12.18 -6.17 -11.51
C SER A 94 -10.88 -6.91 -11.18
N ARG A 95 -10.90 -8.25 -11.25
CA ARG A 95 -9.69 -9.08 -11.09
C ARG A 95 -8.66 -8.78 -12.17
N ILE A 96 -9.06 -8.75 -13.45
CA ILE A 96 -8.14 -8.49 -14.57
C ILE A 96 -7.51 -7.10 -14.43
N GLY A 97 -8.31 -6.07 -14.15
CA GLY A 97 -7.79 -4.71 -13.96
C GLY A 97 -6.77 -4.62 -12.82
N MET A 98 -7.04 -5.29 -11.70
CA MET A 98 -6.11 -5.35 -10.57
C MET A 98 -4.81 -6.10 -10.91
N LEU A 99 -4.90 -7.22 -11.64
CA LEU A 99 -3.71 -7.96 -12.09
C LEU A 99 -2.83 -7.11 -13.01
N ASP A 100 -3.43 -6.38 -13.96
CA ASP A 100 -2.70 -5.52 -14.89
C ASP A 100 -2.04 -4.34 -14.18
N GLU A 101 -2.75 -3.71 -13.24
CA GLU A 101 -2.20 -2.63 -12.41
C GLU A 101 -1.01 -3.12 -11.59
N LEU A 102 -1.13 -4.25 -10.90
CA LEU A 102 -0.06 -4.82 -10.09
C LEU A 102 1.15 -5.22 -10.95
N ARG A 103 0.96 -5.83 -12.12
CA ARG A 103 2.06 -6.15 -13.04
C ARG A 103 2.87 -4.91 -13.44
N GLY A 104 2.19 -3.77 -13.61
CA GLY A 104 2.85 -2.51 -13.91
C GLY A 104 3.64 -1.93 -12.73
N MET A 105 3.11 -2.06 -11.51
CA MET A 105 3.70 -1.42 -10.32
C MET A 105 4.78 -2.26 -9.62
N LEU A 106 4.64 -3.58 -9.60
CA LEU A 106 5.50 -4.50 -8.83
C LEU A 106 7.00 -4.35 -9.13
N PRO A 107 7.44 -4.19 -10.39
CA PRO A 107 8.85 -3.97 -10.68
C PRO A 107 9.37 -2.68 -10.04
N GLY A 108 8.63 -1.57 -10.16
CA GLY A 108 9.02 -0.27 -9.61
C GLY A 108 9.20 -0.30 -8.10
N PHE A 109 8.22 -0.88 -7.40
CA PHE A 109 8.26 -1.08 -5.95
C PHE A 109 9.49 -1.88 -5.48
N THR A 110 9.90 -2.88 -6.26
CA THR A 110 11.06 -3.73 -5.96
C THR A 110 12.37 -3.02 -6.26
N ILE A 111 12.46 -2.29 -7.38
CA ILE A 111 13.67 -1.56 -7.80
C ILE A 111 14.15 -0.61 -6.71
N ASP A 112 13.26 0.25 -6.20
CA ASP A 112 13.61 1.23 -5.17
C ASP A 112 14.17 0.56 -3.91
N LYS A 113 13.60 -0.59 -3.54
CA LYS A 113 14.03 -1.34 -2.36
C LYS A 113 15.38 -2.02 -2.57
N VAL A 114 15.63 -2.60 -3.74
CA VAL A 114 16.96 -3.15 -4.07
C VAL A 114 18.03 -2.07 -3.99
N LEU A 115 17.75 -0.87 -4.52
CA LEU A 115 18.68 0.26 -4.46
C LEU A 115 18.93 0.72 -3.02
N GLN A 116 17.88 0.83 -2.21
CA GLN A 116 18.01 1.15 -0.77
C GLN A 116 18.85 0.11 -0.02
N PHE A 117 18.60 -1.19 -0.26
CA PHE A 117 19.37 -2.26 0.38
C PHE A 117 20.84 -2.24 -0.02
N ARG A 118 21.15 -2.02 -1.30
CA ARG A 118 22.54 -1.87 -1.78
C ARG A 118 23.23 -0.69 -1.09
N ALA A 119 22.63 0.50 -1.13
CA ALA A 119 23.18 1.69 -0.51
C ALA A 119 23.44 1.55 1.00
N ALA A 120 22.54 0.87 1.73
CA ALA A 120 22.71 0.63 3.17
C ALA A 120 23.82 -0.37 3.51
N ASN A 121 24.14 -1.30 2.60
CA ASN A 121 25.17 -2.33 2.81
C ASN A 121 26.53 -1.97 2.20
N ASP A 122 26.56 -1.00 1.28
CA ASP A 122 27.78 -0.43 0.69
C ASP A 122 28.31 0.78 1.50
N ALA A 123 27.63 1.14 2.60
CA ALA A 123 28.12 2.16 3.54
C ALA A 123 29.36 1.63 4.31
N PRO A 124 30.46 2.41 4.40
CA PRO A 124 31.73 1.97 4.98
C PRO A 124 31.68 1.71 6.49
#